data_AF-A0A5J4UL91-F1
#
_entry.id   AF-A0A5J4UL91-F1
#
_cell.length_a   1.000
_cell.length_b   1.000
_cell.length_c   1.000
_cell.angle_alpha   90.00
_cell.angle_beta   90.00
_cell.angle_gamma   90.00
#
_symmetry.space_group_name_H-M   'P 1'
#
loop_
_entity.id
_entity.type
_entity.pdbx_description
1 polymer ?
#
loop_
_entity_poly.entity_id
_entity_poly.type
_entity_poly.pdbx_seq_one_letter_code
_entity_poly.pdbx_strand_id
1 'polypeptide(L)'
;MRNIQVQTQNSVPDEIEIMRQEVQLIGGTVRNNRGMGNCLFYAIADQLHRLGVTAATVRRDTCQYLLDHMQENIELFDETESIENYGKRMQQNGEYGDRRLFRAICNLYHVRIRIRMVNNVTFEQGDDHDPIIEIGYVSRIHYVSIRFD
;
A
#
# COMPACT_ATOMS: atom_id res chain seq x y z
N MET A 1 26.55 32.26 -33.02
CA MET A 1 25.70 31.04 -32.98
C MET A 1 24.98 31.05 -31.64
N ARG A 2 23.65 31.22 -31.63
CA ARG A 2 22.84 31.26 -30.39
C ARG A 2 22.55 29.82 -29.97
N ASN A 3 23.02 29.42 -28.80
CA ASN A 3 22.66 28.14 -28.20
C ASN A 3 21.18 28.19 -27.80
N ILE A 4 20.36 27.48 -28.57
CA ILE A 4 18.98 27.16 -28.23
C ILE A 4 19.07 26.07 -27.17
N GLN A 5 18.79 26.41 -25.91
CA GLN A 5 18.48 25.41 -24.90
C GLN A 5 17.17 24.74 -25.32
N VAL A 6 17.29 23.50 -25.78
CA VAL A 6 16.15 22.62 -26.02
C VAL A 6 15.52 22.33 -24.65
N GLN A 7 14.39 22.99 -24.37
CA GLN A 7 13.49 22.58 -23.31
C GLN A 7 12.80 21.30 -23.77
N THR A 8 13.32 20.16 -23.34
CA THR A 8 12.58 18.89 -23.40
C THR A 8 12.80 18.12 -22.12
N GLN A 9 11.81 18.18 -21.24
CA GLN A 9 11.17 16.99 -20.68
C GLN A 9 9.93 17.45 -19.92
N ASN A 10 8.76 17.08 -20.44
CA ASN A 10 7.50 17.11 -19.69
C ASN A 10 7.72 16.31 -18.41
N SER A 11 7.93 16.98 -17.28
CA SER A 11 7.89 16.32 -15.99
C SER A 11 6.47 15.82 -15.78
N VAL A 12 6.29 14.50 -15.71
CA VAL A 12 5.10 13.93 -15.08
C VAL A 12 4.94 14.66 -13.75
N PRO A 13 3.79 15.31 -13.47
CA PRO A 13 3.61 15.95 -12.18
C PRO A 13 3.87 14.93 -11.08
N ASP A 14 4.52 15.34 -9.99
CA ASP A 14 4.75 14.46 -8.86
C ASP A 14 3.39 13.93 -8.38
N GLU A 15 3.09 12.66 -8.66
CA GLU A 15 1.77 12.07 -8.41
C GLU A 15 1.39 12.16 -6.93
N ILE A 16 2.39 12.24 -6.04
CA ILE A 16 2.13 12.45 -4.62
C ILE A 16 1.53 13.82 -4.33
N GLU A 17 1.88 14.84 -5.11
CA GLU A 17 1.37 16.20 -4.94
C GLU A 17 -0.05 16.33 -5.52
N ILE A 18 -0.31 15.67 -6.66
CA ILE A 18 -1.70 15.52 -7.15
C ILE A 18 -2.56 14.85 -6.09
N MET A 19 -2.11 13.70 -5.56
CA MET A 19 -2.85 12.97 -4.53
C MET A 19 -3.08 13.81 -3.28
N ARG A 20 -2.09 14.59 -2.84
CA ARG A 20 -2.26 15.50 -1.70
C ARG A 20 -3.37 16.51 -1.92
N GLN A 21 -3.43 17.11 -3.12
CA GLN A 21 -4.48 18.06 -3.47
C GLN A 21 -5.85 17.37 -3.48
N GLU A 22 -5.96 16.21 -4.13
CA GLU A 22 -7.21 15.43 -4.19
C GLU A 22 -7.70 15.00 -2.80
N VAL A 23 -6.80 14.49 -1.97
CA VAL A 23 -7.10 14.07 -0.59
C VAL A 23 -7.46 15.27 0.29
N GLN A 24 -6.81 16.43 0.10
CA GLN A 24 -7.14 17.65 0.83
C GLN A 24 -8.55 18.17 0.49
N LEU A 25 -8.99 18.05 -0.76
CA LEU A 25 -10.34 18.46 -1.18
C LEU A 25 -11.45 17.66 -0.48
N ILE A 26 -11.16 16.45 -0.03
CA ILE A 26 -12.09 15.60 0.74
C ILE A 26 -11.84 15.65 2.25
N GLY A 27 -11.02 16.60 2.73
CA GLY A 27 -10.75 16.81 4.15
C GLY A 27 -9.74 15.84 4.77
N GLY A 28 -8.94 15.14 3.94
CA GLY A 28 -7.88 14.26 4.43
C GLY A 28 -6.49 14.86 4.29
N THR A 29 -5.48 14.12 4.78
CA THR A 29 -4.06 14.43 4.62
C THR A 29 -3.25 13.19 4.23
N VAL A 30 -2.22 13.37 3.40
CA VAL A 30 -1.29 12.29 3.00
C VAL A 30 -0.08 12.27 3.93
N ARG A 31 0.15 11.13 4.60
CA ARG A 31 1.36 10.85 5.38
C ARG A 31 2.30 9.98 4.55
N ASN A 32 3.27 10.64 3.92
CA ASN A 32 4.29 9.97 3.13
C ASN A 32 5.32 9.30 4.04
N ASN A 33 5.65 8.03 3.77
CA ASN A 33 6.77 7.33 4.39
C ASN A 33 7.93 7.25 3.38
N ARG A 34 9.19 7.39 3.82
CA ARG A 34 10.37 7.27 2.91
C ARG A 34 10.73 5.82 2.60
N GLY A 35 9.78 4.90 2.77
CA GLY A 35 10.06 3.54 3.13
C GLY A 35 10.21 2.56 1.97
N MET A 36 10.88 2.90 0.86
CA MET A 36 11.22 1.99 -0.27
C MET A 36 10.31 0.73 -0.36
N GLY A 37 10.84 -0.48 -0.22
CA GLY A 37 10.03 -1.72 -0.24
C GLY A 37 9.22 -2.00 1.04
N ASN A 38 9.41 -1.23 2.11
CA ASN A 38 8.59 -1.30 3.32
C ASN A 38 7.35 -0.38 3.27
N CYS A 39 7.10 0.34 2.17
CA CYS A 39 6.14 1.43 2.13
C CYS A 39 4.70 1.00 2.47
N LEU A 40 4.28 -0.17 1.96
CA LEU A 40 2.97 -0.76 2.29
C LEU A 40 2.84 -0.94 3.81
N PHE A 41 3.81 -1.61 4.42
CA PHE A 41 3.77 -1.94 5.86
C PHE A 41 3.85 -0.69 6.74
N TYR A 42 4.58 0.34 6.31
CA TYR A 42 4.56 1.65 7.00
C TYR A 42 3.20 2.34 6.89
N ALA A 43 2.57 2.34 5.72
CA ALA A 43 1.26 2.95 5.53
C ALA A 43 0.19 2.24 6.40
N ILE A 44 0.19 0.90 6.41
CA ILE A 44 -0.72 0.09 7.22
C ILE A 44 -0.45 0.27 8.72
N ALA A 45 0.80 0.21 9.17
CA ALA A 45 1.12 0.42 10.59
C ALA A 45 0.74 1.82 11.07
N ASP A 46 0.89 2.84 10.22
CA ASP A 46 0.38 4.18 10.51
C ASP A 46 -1.14 4.12 10.72
N GLN A 47 -1.91 3.60 9.76
CA GLN A 47 -3.38 3.48 9.92
C GLN A 47 -3.77 2.75 11.22
N LEU A 48 -3.09 1.64 11.52
CA LEU A 48 -3.31 0.80 12.70
C LEU A 48 -2.62 1.31 13.99
N HIS A 49 -2.14 2.56 14.04
CA HIS A 49 -1.43 3.13 15.20
C HIS A 49 -2.09 2.87 16.57
N ARG A 50 -3.43 2.83 16.65
CA ARG A 50 -4.17 2.54 17.89
C ARG A 50 -3.95 1.12 18.42
N LEU A 51 -3.58 0.18 17.56
CA LEU A 51 -3.21 -1.19 17.92
C LEU A 51 -1.74 -1.30 18.35
N GLY A 52 -0.94 -0.22 18.25
CA GLY A 52 0.47 -0.22 18.64
C GLY A 52 1.37 -1.11 17.78
N VAL A 53 0.91 -1.53 16.60
CA VAL A 53 1.67 -2.39 15.69
C VAL A 53 2.74 -1.60 14.96
N THR A 54 3.90 -2.23 14.73
CA THR A 54 4.98 -1.66 13.93
C THR A 54 4.93 -2.20 12.50
N ALA A 55 5.56 -1.52 11.53
CA ALA A 55 5.66 -2.04 10.16
C ALA A 55 6.32 -3.43 10.10
N ALA A 56 7.30 -3.71 10.97
CA ALA A 56 7.94 -5.03 11.06
C ALA A 56 6.96 -6.09 11.58
N THR A 57 6.16 -5.75 12.60
CA THR A 57 5.08 -6.59 13.12
C THR A 57 4.04 -6.87 12.03
N VAL A 58 3.55 -5.82 11.34
CA VAL A 58 2.58 -5.97 10.24
C VAL A 58 3.11 -6.89 9.16
N ARG A 59 4.36 -6.71 8.71
CA ARG A 59 4.98 -7.57 7.70
C ARG A 59 4.99 -9.03 8.14
N ARG A 60 5.56 -9.30 9.31
CA ARG A 60 5.72 -10.66 9.84
C ARG A 60 4.37 -11.34 10.01
N ASP A 61 3.44 -10.68 10.70
CA ASP A 61 2.16 -11.30 11.07
C ASP A 61 1.26 -11.49 9.84
N THR A 62 1.27 -10.55 8.89
CA THR A 62 0.53 -10.70 7.61
C THR A 62 1.08 -11.88 6.80
N CYS A 63 2.41 -12.00 6.68
CA CYS A 63 2.99 -13.10 5.92
C CYS A 63 2.73 -14.44 6.61
N GLN A 64 2.78 -14.49 7.94
CA GLN A 64 2.42 -15.68 8.70
C GLN A 64 0.95 -16.04 8.50
N TYR A 65 0.04 -15.07 8.60
CA TYR A 65 -1.39 -15.28 8.34
C TYR A 65 -1.63 -15.86 6.95
N LEU A 66 -0.98 -15.31 5.92
CA LEU A 66 -1.07 -15.80 4.54
C LEU A 66 -0.63 -17.28 4.43
N LEU A 67 0.46 -17.66 5.10
CA LEU A 67 0.98 -19.03 5.10
C LEU A 67 0.09 -20.00 5.89
N ASP A 68 -0.62 -19.51 6.90
CA ASP A 68 -1.54 -20.33 7.70
C ASP A 68 -2.90 -20.51 6.99
N HIS A 69 -3.24 -19.63 6.05
CA HIS A 69 -4.52 -19.59 5.33
C HIS A 69 -4.34 -19.67 3.80
N MET A 70 -3.37 -20.45 3.32
CA MET A 70 -3.01 -20.50 1.91
C MET A 70 -4.17 -20.86 0.98
N GLN A 71 -5.05 -21.78 1.41
CA GLN A 71 -6.20 -22.23 0.62
C GLN A 71 -7.17 -21.08 0.31
N GLU A 72 -7.27 -20.10 1.20
CA GLU A 72 -8.13 -18.91 1.03
C GLU A 72 -7.53 -17.88 0.08
N ASN A 73 -6.30 -18.07 -0.40
CA ASN A 73 -5.58 -17.07 -1.20
C ASN A 73 -5.08 -17.63 -2.53
N ILE A 74 -5.43 -18.86 -2.88
CA ILE A 74 -4.83 -19.59 -3.99
C ILE A 74 -5.02 -18.89 -5.35
N GLU A 75 -6.13 -18.19 -5.54
CA GLU A 75 -6.44 -17.49 -6.78
C GLU A 75 -5.65 -16.19 -6.97
N LEU A 76 -4.95 -15.72 -5.92
CA LEU A 76 -4.06 -14.56 -5.99
C LEU A 76 -2.66 -14.91 -6.53
N PHE A 77 -2.39 -16.19 -6.72
CA PHE A 77 -1.09 -16.73 -7.15
C PHE A 77 -1.24 -17.48 -8.47
N ASP A 78 -0.24 -17.35 -9.33
CA ASP A 78 -0.11 -18.10 -10.56
C ASP A 78 1.00 -19.16 -10.43
N GLU A 79 1.29 -19.88 -11.52
CA GLU A 79 2.31 -20.93 -11.53
C GLU A 79 3.75 -20.40 -11.43
N THR A 80 3.97 -19.07 -11.38
CA THR A 80 5.31 -18.49 -11.35
C THR A 80 5.97 -18.55 -9.98
N GLU A 81 5.18 -18.53 -8.90
CA GLU A 81 5.68 -18.53 -7.52
C GLU A 81 4.67 -19.18 -6.56
N SER A 82 5.11 -20.17 -5.79
CA SER A 82 4.26 -20.77 -4.75
C SER A 82 4.02 -19.80 -3.59
N ILE A 83 2.90 -19.97 -2.87
CA ILE A 83 2.53 -19.12 -1.73
C ILE A 83 3.59 -19.20 -0.63
N GLU A 84 4.20 -20.37 -0.42
CA GLU A 84 5.27 -20.55 0.56
C GLU A 84 6.53 -19.78 0.19
N ASN A 85 6.93 -19.80 -1.08
CA ASN A 85 8.08 -19.05 -1.56
C ASN A 85 7.83 -17.55 -1.49
N TYR A 86 6.63 -17.12 -1.90
CA TYR A 86 6.19 -15.73 -1.75
C TYR A 86 6.24 -15.29 -0.28
N GLY A 87 5.63 -16.06 0.63
CA GLY A 87 5.58 -15.71 2.05
C GLY A 87 6.97 -15.63 2.69
N LYS A 88 7.89 -16.54 2.34
CA LYS A 88 9.29 -16.49 2.81
C LYS A 88 10.06 -15.27 2.28
N ARG A 89 9.89 -14.93 1.01
CA ARG A 89 10.48 -13.74 0.39
C ARG A 89 9.88 -12.46 0.99
N MET A 90 8.56 -12.40 1.14
CA MET A 90 7.85 -11.24 1.64
C MET A 90 8.10 -10.95 3.14
N GLN A 91 8.54 -11.94 3.91
CA GLN A 91 9.02 -11.70 5.28
C GLN A 91 10.34 -10.91 5.34
N GLN A 92 11.12 -10.87 4.25
CA GLN A 92 12.40 -10.16 4.25
C GLN A 92 12.19 -8.65 4.34
N ASN A 93 12.98 -8.00 5.19
CA ASN A 93 12.95 -6.55 5.34
C ASN A 93 13.30 -5.87 4.01
N GLY A 94 12.48 -4.90 3.60
CA GLY A 94 12.68 -4.16 2.35
C GLY A 94 12.12 -4.82 1.10
N GLU A 95 11.47 -5.99 1.20
CA GLU A 95 10.76 -6.60 0.07
C GLU A 95 9.47 -5.83 -0.24
N TYR A 96 9.25 -5.46 -1.50
CA TYR A 96 8.09 -4.66 -1.92
C TYR A 96 6.77 -5.43 -1.75
N GLY A 97 5.91 -4.94 -0.86
CA GLY A 97 4.57 -5.47 -0.69
C GLY A 97 3.66 -5.20 -1.91
N ASP A 98 2.78 -6.14 -2.23
CA ASP A 98 1.84 -6.04 -3.34
C ASP A 98 0.42 -6.45 -2.94
N ARG A 99 -0.51 -6.41 -3.89
CA ARG A 99 -1.94 -6.68 -3.68
C ARG A 99 -2.23 -8.07 -3.10
N ARG A 100 -1.33 -9.04 -3.24
CA ARG A 100 -1.53 -10.41 -2.74
C ARG A 100 -1.59 -10.45 -1.20
N LEU A 101 -1.08 -9.41 -0.52
CA LEU A 101 -1.16 -9.28 0.94
C LEU A 101 -2.49 -8.68 1.43
N PHE A 102 -3.26 -8.01 0.59
CA PHE A 102 -4.39 -7.20 1.06
C PHE A 102 -5.44 -8.05 1.78
N ARG A 103 -5.79 -9.23 1.24
CA ARG A 103 -6.73 -10.14 1.91
C ARG A 103 -6.23 -10.58 3.29
N ALA A 104 -4.96 -10.98 3.38
CA ALA A 104 -4.35 -11.36 4.66
C ALA A 104 -4.35 -10.20 5.67
N ILE A 105 -4.05 -8.97 5.23
CA ILE A 105 -4.10 -7.77 6.09
C ILE A 105 -5.54 -7.52 6.58
N CYS A 106 -6.52 -7.56 5.68
CA CYS A 106 -7.93 -7.35 6.02
C CYS A 106 -8.40 -8.36 7.07
N ASN A 107 -8.15 -9.64 6.83
CA ASN A 107 -8.64 -10.71 7.70
C ASN A 107 -7.91 -10.73 9.05
N LEU A 108 -6.59 -10.48 9.07
CA LEU A 108 -5.79 -10.48 10.29
C LEU A 108 -6.16 -9.32 11.23
N TYR A 109 -6.37 -8.13 10.67
CA TYR A 109 -6.59 -6.92 11.47
C TYR A 109 -8.06 -6.50 11.58
N HIS A 110 -8.98 -7.24 10.95
CA HIS A 110 -10.40 -6.90 10.86
C HIS A 110 -10.60 -5.47 10.34
N VAL A 111 -10.05 -5.23 9.14
CA VAL A 111 -10.11 -3.93 8.47
C VAL A 111 -10.47 -4.09 7.00
N ARG A 112 -11.15 -3.08 6.46
CA ARG A 112 -11.31 -2.89 5.01
C ARG A 112 -10.28 -1.89 4.52
N ILE A 113 -9.51 -2.24 3.50
CA ILE A 113 -8.53 -1.34 2.89
C ILE A 113 -9.19 -0.58 1.76
N ARG A 114 -9.21 0.75 1.82
CA ARG A 114 -9.46 1.62 0.67
C ARG A 114 -8.14 2.13 0.13
N ILE A 115 -7.86 1.82 -1.14
CA ILE A 115 -6.70 2.31 -1.89
C ILE A 115 -7.15 3.44 -2.81
N ARG A 116 -6.53 4.62 -2.67
CA ARG A 116 -6.68 5.74 -3.61
C ARG A 116 -5.49 5.85 -4.54
N MET A 117 -5.75 6.20 -5.79
CA MET A 117 -4.75 6.60 -6.78
C MET A 117 -5.15 7.97 -7.33
N VAL A 118 -4.21 8.64 -7.99
CA VAL A 118 -4.45 9.94 -8.63
C VAL A 118 -5.61 9.88 -9.64
N ASN A 119 -6.26 11.02 -9.86
CA ASN A 119 -7.47 11.17 -10.68
C ASN A 119 -8.69 10.48 -10.06
N ASN A 120 -8.79 10.46 -8.73
CA ASN A 120 -9.94 9.92 -7.97
C ASN A 120 -10.23 8.43 -8.23
N VAL A 121 -9.24 7.64 -8.62
CA VAL A 121 -9.40 6.18 -8.79
C VAL A 121 -9.34 5.53 -7.40
N THR A 122 -10.35 4.74 -7.06
CA THR A 122 -10.44 4.05 -5.77
C THR A 122 -10.73 2.58 -5.94
N PHE A 123 -10.10 1.75 -5.10
CA PHE A 123 -10.37 0.33 -4.97
C PHE A 123 -10.54 -0.03 -3.49
N GLU A 124 -11.41 -0.97 -3.18
CA GLU A 124 -11.63 -1.45 -1.81
C GLU A 124 -11.46 -2.97 -1.73
N GLN A 125 -10.92 -3.44 -0.61
CA GLN A 125 -10.73 -4.85 -0.29
C GLN A 125 -11.04 -5.09 1.18
N GLY A 126 -11.80 -6.14 1.49
CA GLY A 126 -12.14 -6.54 2.87
C GLY A 126 -13.65 -6.69 3.06
N ASP A 127 -14.05 -7.02 4.28
CA ASP A 127 -15.47 -7.14 4.66
C ASP A 127 -16.12 -5.74 4.78
N ASP A 128 -17.37 -5.60 4.34
CA ASP A 128 -18.11 -4.34 4.38
C ASP A 128 -18.49 -3.89 5.80
N HIS A 129 -18.40 -4.79 6.78
CA HIS A 129 -18.67 -4.51 8.19
C HIS A 129 -17.42 -4.04 8.96
N ASP A 130 -16.24 -4.21 8.38
CA ASP A 130 -14.98 -3.83 9.02
C ASP A 130 -14.68 -2.32 8.88
N PRO A 131 -14.00 -1.71 9.88
CA PRO A 131 -13.56 -0.34 9.80
C PRO A 131 -12.60 -0.13 8.61
N ILE A 132 -12.73 1.04 7.96
CA ILE A 132 -11.89 1.39 6.82
C ILE A 132 -10.56 1.95 7.29
N ILE A 133 -9.47 1.42 6.73
CA ILE A 133 -8.18 2.08 6.69
C ILE A 133 -7.91 2.58 5.27
N GLU A 134 -7.28 3.74 5.15
CA GLU A 134 -7.11 4.40 3.87
C GLU A 134 -5.63 4.62 3.52
N ILE A 135 -5.23 4.12 2.36
CA ILE A 135 -3.88 4.24 1.84
C ILE A 135 -3.91 4.81 0.42
N GLY A 136 -2.86 5.53 0.06
CA GLY A 136 -2.61 5.99 -1.30
C GLY A 136 -1.62 5.09 -2.00
N TYR A 137 -1.78 4.89 -3.31
CA TYR A 137 -0.82 4.23 -4.17
C TYR A 137 -0.41 5.18 -5.30
N VAL A 138 0.88 5.54 -5.33
CA VAL A 138 1.45 6.52 -6.26
C VAL A 138 2.60 5.93 -7.06
N SER A 139 2.74 6.40 -8.29
CA SER A 139 3.79 6.08 -9.25
C SER A 139 4.00 4.59 -9.48
N ARG A 140 2.94 3.80 -9.26
CA ARG A 140 2.93 2.33 -9.37
C ARG A 140 4.00 1.61 -8.53
N ILE A 141 4.48 2.23 -7.45
CA ILE A 141 5.55 1.64 -6.64
C ILE A 141 5.47 1.99 -5.16
N HIS A 142 4.72 3.03 -4.78
CA HIS A 142 4.82 3.60 -3.44
C HIS A 142 3.47 3.71 -2.76
N TYR A 143 3.39 3.20 -1.53
CA TYR A 143 2.22 3.33 -0.68
C TYR A 143 2.41 4.42 0.38
N VAL A 144 1.37 5.22 0.59
CA VAL A 144 1.31 6.27 1.60
C VAL A 144 0.08 6.11 2.47
N SER A 145 0.08 6.66 3.68
CA SER A 145 -1.10 6.62 4.54
C SER A 145 -1.99 7.83 4.28
N ILE A 146 -3.32 7.68 4.32
CA ILE A 146 -4.29 8.79 4.20
C ILE A 146 -5.05 8.92 5.53
N ARG A 147 -5.07 10.12 6.11
CA ARG A 147 -5.68 10.39 7.41
C ARG A 147 -6.81 11.41 7.30
N PHE A 148 -7.88 11.18 8.03
CA PHE A 148 -8.91 12.16 8.34
C PHE A 148 -8.81 12.35 9.85
N ASP A 149 -8.29 13.50 10.26
CA ASP A 149 -8.19 13.91 11.66
C ASP A 149 -9.52 14.38 12.25
#